data_AF-A0A1H3SCU5-F1
#
_entry.id   AF-A0A1H3SCU5-F1
#
_cell.length_a   1.000
_cell.length_b   1.000
_cell.length_c   1.000
_cell.angle_alpha   90.00
_cell.angle_beta   90.00
_cell.angle_gamma   90.00
#
_symmetry.space_group_name_H-M   'P 1'
#
loop_
_entity.id
_entity.type
_entity.pdbx_description
1 polymer ?
#
loop_
_entity_poly.entity_id
_entity_poly.type
_entity_poly.pdbx_seq_one_letter_code
_entity_poly.pdbx_strand_id
1 'polypeptide(L)'
;MTQRVQVLSLQTTTPDAHSSRAAHESILEFAKRETNRRAEQLISSMRRSLVALKDDSFQPLVTFVTAPELYWNIPWRSVKNVQELKQLEAFYRRTIQQHVRQIIRAFPARQWGRLILLPGTNALLTPSKQNPNRYEALNYVVAGNNFGKRSFWGAPLISMWPKRNTALIDYMGLSAEQAVEKDNELIIFDPETASPELFDGDPPLVFVYQLCETLSVNVYELSTSTAKHQRGCRLLPLFDNQPVPDLPFGIDICADYGLGRLDELRKPQVKIDFLIAAGQRTAAGKELHQSVQYVVRNDGRMSTTPDGRPHSQCELWTVIDGKTHTVIPARLVTENVWLHQFEVD
;
A
#
# COMPACT_ATOMS: atom_id res chain seq x y z
N MET A 1 -25.30 13.51 3.76
CA MET A 1 -26.25 12.38 3.68
C MET A 1 -25.49 11.22 4.24
N THR A 2 -25.93 10.66 5.35
CA THR A 2 -25.18 9.62 6.04
C THR A 2 -25.10 8.34 5.17
N GLN A 3 -23.88 7.85 4.98
CA GLN A 3 -23.57 6.70 4.15
C GLN A 3 -22.96 5.59 5.01
N ARG A 4 -23.52 4.38 4.90
CA ARG A 4 -23.00 3.20 5.59
C ARG A 4 -21.79 2.63 4.86
N VAL A 5 -20.67 2.54 5.56
CA VAL A 5 -19.39 2.07 5.03
C VAL A 5 -18.94 0.84 5.80
N GLN A 6 -18.42 -0.12 5.05
CA GLN A 6 -17.83 -1.33 5.60
C GLN A 6 -16.36 -1.43 5.20
N VAL A 7 -15.51 -1.91 6.09
CA VAL A 7 -14.09 -2.20 5.82
C VAL A 7 -13.78 -3.63 6.23
N LEU A 8 -13.25 -4.40 5.28
CA LEU A 8 -12.61 -5.69 5.53
C LEU A 8 -11.10 -5.50 5.53
N SER A 9 -10.49 -5.74 6.68
CA SER A 9 -9.05 -5.64 6.91
C SER A 9 -8.46 -7.03 6.97
N LEU A 10 -7.81 -7.43 5.88
CA LEU A 10 -7.11 -8.70 5.79
C LEU A 10 -5.77 -8.60 6.53
N GLN A 11 -5.52 -9.56 7.41
CA GLN A 11 -4.22 -9.80 8.03
C GLN A 11 -3.61 -11.07 7.45
N THR A 12 -2.33 -11.04 7.12
CA THR A 12 -1.59 -12.16 6.59
C THR A 12 -0.17 -12.15 7.15
N THR A 13 0.49 -13.30 7.08
CA THR A 13 1.93 -13.34 7.35
C THR A 13 2.67 -12.64 6.22
N THR A 14 3.59 -11.75 6.59
CA THR A 14 4.45 -11.03 5.64
C THR A 14 5.25 -12.03 4.78
N PRO A 15 5.28 -11.88 3.44
CA PRO A 15 5.80 -12.92 2.55
C PRO A 15 7.30 -13.27 2.70
N ASP A 16 8.10 -12.36 3.25
CA ASP A 16 9.56 -12.51 3.35
C ASP A 16 10.02 -13.63 4.29
N ALA A 17 9.15 -14.06 5.20
CA ALA A 17 9.47 -15.14 6.13
C ALA A 17 9.41 -16.54 5.48
N HIS A 18 8.73 -16.74 4.35
CA HIS A 18 8.33 -18.09 3.93
C HIS A 18 8.50 -18.43 2.44
N SER A 19 8.85 -17.46 1.59
CA SER A 19 8.99 -17.71 0.15
C SER A 19 10.46 -17.81 -0.25
N SER A 20 10.85 -18.91 -0.88
CA SER A 20 12.20 -19.11 -1.43
C SER A 20 12.16 -19.40 -2.93
N ARG A 21 13.19 -18.92 -3.62
CA ARG A 21 13.45 -19.16 -5.03
C ARG A 21 14.21 -20.47 -5.17
N ALA A 22 13.74 -21.39 -6.02
CA ALA A 22 14.48 -22.62 -6.28
C ALA A 22 15.77 -22.31 -7.09
N ALA A 23 16.80 -23.16 -6.96
CA ALA A 23 18.11 -22.90 -7.56
C ALA A 23 18.08 -22.69 -9.09
N HIS A 24 17.17 -23.38 -9.78
CA HIS A 24 17.00 -23.33 -11.24
C HIS A 24 15.84 -22.41 -11.69
N GLU A 25 15.08 -21.83 -10.76
CA GLU A 25 13.94 -20.98 -11.07
C GLU A 25 14.45 -19.58 -11.46
N SER A 26 13.98 -19.04 -12.57
CA SER A 26 14.29 -17.65 -12.94
C SER A 26 13.59 -16.66 -11.99
N ILE A 27 14.10 -15.43 -11.91
CA ILE A 27 13.49 -14.40 -11.05
C ILE A 27 12.04 -14.10 -11.45
N LEU A 28 11.74 -14.18 -12.75
CA LEU A 28 10.41 -13.91 -13.29
C LEU A 28 9.44 -15.05 -13.03
N GLU A 29 9.89 -16.30 -13.12
CA GLU A 29 9.06 -17.45 -12.74
C GLU A 29 8.70 -17.40 -11.26
N PHE A 30 9.67 -17.08 -10.41
CA PHE A 30 9.43 -16.92 -8.97
C PHE A 30 8.46 -15.77 -8.69
N ALA A 31 8.68 -14.60 -9.29
CA ALA A 31 7.78 -13.46 -9.15
C ALA A 31 6.36 -13.76 -9.62
N LYS A 32 6.21 -14.47 -10.74
CA LYS A 32 4.92 -14.90 -11.27
C LYS A 32 4.22 -15.88 -10.34
N ARG A 33 4.92 -16.88 -9.82
CA ARG A 33 4.38 -17.84 -8.87
C ARG A 33 3.85 -17.15 -7.61
N GLU A 34 4.64 -16.26 -7.02
CA GLU A 34 4.24 -15.58 -5.78
C GLU A 34 3.11 -14.57 -5.98
N THR A 35 3.14 -13.79 -7.07
CA THR A 35 2.07 -12.83 -7.36
C THR A 35 0.73 -13.53 -7.68
N ASN A 36 0.76 -14.65 -8.42
CA ASN A 36 -0.42 -15.50 -8.62
C ASN A 36 -0.98 -16.03 -7.29
N ARG A 37 -0.11 -16.63 -6.46
CA ARG A 37 -0.49 -17.20 -5.16
C ARG A 37 -1.16 -16.16 -4.26
N ARG A 38 -0.61 -14.95 -4.20
CA ARG A 38 -1.16 -13.83 -3.42
C ARG A 38 -2.52 -13.37 -3.95
N ALA A 39 -2.68 -13.27 -5.27
CA ALA A 39 -3.97 -12.91 -5.87
C ALA A 39 -5.05 -13.95 -5.55
N GLU A 40 -4.72 -15.24 -5.65
CA GLU A 40 -5.62 -16.35 -5.31
C GLU A 40 -5.97 -16.38 -3.82
N GLN A 41 -5.00 -16.15 -2.94
CA GLN A 41 -5.20 -16.04 -1.50
C GLN A 41 -6.18 -14.90 -1.17
N LEU A 42 -5.95 -13.71 -1.74
CA LEU A 42 -6.82 -12.56 -1.53
C LEU A 42 -8.25 -12.81 -2.04
N ILE A 43 -8.42 -13.40 -3.23
CA ILE A 43 -9.73 -13.80 -3.76
C ILE A 43 -10.41 -14.78 -2.80
N SER A 44 -9.68 -15.77 -2.30
CA SER A 44 -10.23 -16.80 -1.42
C SER A 44 -10.69 -16.20 -0.08
N SER A 45 -9.86 -15.36 0.54
CA SER A 45 -10.21 -14.66 1.78
C SER A 45 -11.40 -13.71 1.59
N MET A 46 -11.38 -12.87 0.55
CA MET A 46 -12.51 -11.98 0.22
C MET A 46 -13.81 -12.77 0.04
N ARG A 47 -13.78 -13.87 -0.70
CA ARG A 47 -14.97 -14.70 -0.94
C ARG A 47 -15.53 -15.26 0.37
N ARG A 48 -14.68 -15.82 1.23
CA ARG A 48 -15.12 -16.36 2.53
C ARG A 48 -15.76 -15.27 3.40
N SER A 49 -15.11 -14.12 3.52
CA SER A 49 -15.61 -13.01 4.35
C SER A 49 -16.91 -12.43 3.81
N LEU A 50 -17.03 -12.23 2.49
CA LEU A 50 -18.26 -11.70 1.90
C LEU A 50 -19.42 -12.70 1.99
N VAL A 51 -19.16 -14.01 1.89
CA VAL A 51 -20.19 -15.04 2.13
C VAL A 51 -20.64 -15.03 3.59
N ALA A 52 -19.72 -14.91 4.53
CA ALA A 52 -20.04 -14.83 5.96
C ALA A 52 -20.87 -13.59 6.34
N LEU A 53 -20.86 -12.55 5.49
CA LEU A 53 -21.60 -11.30 5.70
C LEU A 53 -22.84 -11.18 4.81
N LYS A 54 -23.22 -12.23 4.08
CA LYS A 54 -24.33 -12.18 3.11
C LYS A 54 -25.66 -11.73 3.75
N ASP A 55 -25.91 -12.20 4.97
CA ASP A 55 -27.16 -11.94 5.71
C ASP A 55 -26.98 -10.86 6.79
N ASP A 56 -25.88 -10.10 6.74
CA ASP A 56 -25.60 -9.02 7.67
C ASP A 56 -26.58 -7.84 7.44
N SER A 57 -27.20 -7.35 8.52
CA SER A 57 -28.25 -6.32 8.45
C SER A 57 -27.72 -4.92 8.18
N PHE A 58 -26.41 -4.70 8.25
CA PHE A 58 -25.81 -3.37 8.09
C PHE A 58 -26.05 -2.78 6.69
N GLN A 59 -26.07 -3.61 5.65
CA GLN A 59 -26.35 -3.23 4.26
C GLN A 59 -25.52 -2.01 3.79
N PRO A 60 -24.18 -2.13 3.70
CA PRO A 60 -23.30 -1.02 3.40
C PRO A 60 -23.49 -0.51 1.96
N LEU A 61 -23.35 0.81 1.77
CA LEU A 61 -23.29 1.44 0.45
C LEU A 61 -22.05 0.96 -0.33
N VAL A 62 -20.94 0.76 0.37
CA VAL A 62 -19.66 0.30 -0.19
C VAL A 62 -18.87 -0.48 0.86
N THR A 63 -18.17 -1.52 0.41
CA THR A 63 -17.18 -2.25 1.21
C THR A 63 -15.77 -1.97 0.69
N PHE A 64 -14.91 -1.46 1.54
CA PHE A 64 -13.47 -1.39 1.30
C PHE A 64 -12.83 -2.71 1.71
N VAL A 65 -11.85 -3.16 0.94
CA VAL A 65 -11.01 -4.31 1.28
C VAL A 65 -9.56 -3.85 1.30
N THR A 66 -8.92 -3.97 2.46
CA THR A 66 -7.52 -3.57 2.67
C THR A 66 -6.67 -4.80 2.98
N ALA A 67 -5.49 -4.89 2.37
CA ALA A 67 -4.57 -6.01 2.57
C ALA A 67 -3.09 -5.55 2.54
N PRO A 68 -2.62 -4.76 3.53
CA PRO A 68 -1.29 -4.12 3.53
C PRO A 68 -0.16 -5.12 3.29
N GLU A 69 -0.14 -6.19 4.07
CA GLU A 69 0.91 -7.22 4.09
C GLU A 69 0.75 -8.26 2.98
N LEU A 70 -0.17 -8.04 2.02
CA LEU A 70 -0.16 -8.81 0.79
C LEU A 70 1.16 -8.65 0.04
N TYR A 71 1.78 -7.45 0.15
CA TYR A 71 3.07 -7.02 -0.39
C TYR A 71 3.52 -7.80 -1.64
N TRP A 72 3.32 -7.20 -2.80
CA TRP A 72 3.37 -7.91 -4.08
C TRP A 72 4.75 -8.43 -4.47
N ASN A 73 5.80 -7.87 -3.89
CA ASN A 73 7.18 -8.21 -4.19
C ASN A 73 7.57 -9.59 -3.65
N ILE A 74 8.42 -10.29 -4.39
CA ILE A 74 9.24 -11.37 -3.82
C ILE A 74 10.30 -10.79 -2.88
N PRO A 75 10.90 -11.61 -1.98
CA PRO A 75 11.93 -11.14 -1.07
C PRO A 75 13.11 -10.55 -1.84
N TRP A 76 13.55 -9.34 -1.48
CA TRP A 76 14.58 -8.59 -2.21
C TRP A 76 15.93 -9.30 -2.27
N ARG A 77 16.27 -10.08 -1.23
CA ARG A 77 17.44 -10.99 -1.20
C ARG A 77 17.49 -12.02 -2.34
N SER A 78 16.39 -12.20 -3.07
CA SER A 78 16.31 -13.14 -4.20
C SER A 78 16.87 -12.57 -5.51
N VAL A 79 17.11 -11.25 -5.55
CA VAL A 79 17.66 -10.53 -6.69
C VAL A 79 19.19 -10.62 -6.66
N LYS A 80 19.78 -11.13 -7.74
CA LYS A 80 21.22 -11.43 -7.78
C LYS A 80 22.04 -10.47 -8.64
N ASN A 81 21.41 -9.67 -9.49
CA ASN A 81 22.10 -8.76 -10.39
C ASN A 81 21.16 -7.66 -10.93
N VAL A 82 21.74 -6.65 -11.57
CA VAL A 82 21.02 -5.50 -12.17
C VAL A 82 20.02 -5.94 -13.25
N GLN A 83 20.30 -7.00 -13.99
CA GLN A 83 19.40 -7.48 -15.04
C GLN A 83 18.10 -8.02 -14.46
N GLU A 84 18.17 -8.80 -13.38
CA GLU A 84 17.00 -9.28 -12.65
C GLU A 84 16.18 -8.11 -12.06
N LEU A 85 16.85 -7.07 -11.56
CA LEU A 85 16.18 -5.87 -11.05
C LEU A 85 15.34 -5.18 -12.14
N LYS A 86 15.91 -4.97 -13.33
CA LYS A 86 15.21 -4.39 -14.49
C LYS A 86 14.05 -5.27 -14.96
N GLN A 87 14.25 -6.59 -14.98
CA GLN A 87 13.21 -7.55 -15.33
C GLN A 87 12.01 -7.47 -14.37
N LEU A 88 12.28 -7.43 -13.06
CA LEU A 88 11.25 -7.29 -12.03
C LEU A 88 10.50 -5.96 -12.14
N GLU A 89 11.20 -4.85 -12.38
CA GLU A 89 10.57 -3.56 -12.56
C GLU A 89 9.52 -3.59 -13.69
N ALA A 90 9.92 -4.08 -14.86
CA ALA A 90 9.03 -4.21 -16.02
C ALA A 90 7.87 -5.18 -15.76
N PHE A 91 8.16 -6.31 -15.09
CA PHE A 91 7.17 -7.32 -14.74
C PHE A 91 6.09 -6.76 -13.80
N TYR A 92 6.47 -6.21 -12.65
CA TYR A 92 5.51 -5.78 -11.64
C TYR A 92 4.61 -4.65 -12.11
N ARG A 93 5.14 -3.66 -12.85
CA ARG A 93 4.35 -2.54 -13.39
C ARG A 93 3.12 -3.01 -14.17
N ARG A 94 3.24 -4.12 -14.90
CA ARG A 94 2.15 -4.71 -15.68
C ARG A 94 1.34 -5.71 -14.86
N THR A 95 2.03 -6.66 -14.22
CA THR A 95 1.40 -7.82 -13.59
C THR A 95 0.51 -7.44 -12.42
N ILE A 96 0.90 -6.47 -11.59
CA ILE A 96 0.10 -6.08 -10.42
C ILE A 96 -1.23 -5.47 -10.85
N GLN A 97 -1.23 -4.62 -11.88
CA GLN A 97 -2.48 -4.11 -12.45
C GLN A 97 -3.35 -5.22 -13.04
N GLN A 98 -2.77 -6.27 -13.61
CA GLN A 98 -3.52 -7.42 -14.13
C GLN A 98 -4.18 -8.22 -12.99
N HIS A 99 -3.45 -8.48 -11.90
CA HIS A 99 -4.00 -9.15 -10.72
C HIS A 99 -5.11 -8.36 -10.05
N VAL A 100 -4.94 -7.05 -9.85
CA VAL A 100 -6.01 -6.20 -9.29
C VAL A 100 -7.27 -6.27 -10.16
N ARG A 101 -7.13 -6.21 -11.49
CA ARG A 101 -8.27 -6.38 -12.41
C ARG A 101 -8.88 -7.79 -12.32
N GLN A 102 -8.07 -8.83 -12.19
CA GLN A 102 -8.53 -10.22 -12.02
C GLN A 102 -9.34 -10.37 -10.73
N ILE A 103 -8.83 -9.86 -9.61
CA ILE A 103 -9.51 -9.90 -8.30
C ILE A 103 -10.85 -9.19 -8.41
N ILE A 104 -10.88 -7.96 -8.93
CA ILE A 104 -12.12 -7.19 -9.10
C ILE A 104 -13.14 -7.93 -9.97
N ARG A 105 -12.70 -8.56 -11.07
CA ARG A 105 -13.58 -9.34 -11.96
C ARG A 105 -14.17 -10.57 -11.28
N ALA A 106 -13.49 -11.14 -10.30
CA ALA A 106 -14.01 -12.27 -9.52
C ALA A 106 -15.19 -11.89 -8.62
N PHE A 107 -15.42 -10.59 -8.39
CA PHE A 107 -16.51 -10.07 -7.55
C PHE A 107 -17.40 -9.07 -8.30
N PRO A 108 -18.29 -9.51 -9.21
CA PRO A 108 -19.22 -8.61 -9.88
C PRO A 108 -20.14 -7.86 -8.91
N ALA A 109 -20.29 -6.54 -9.07
CA ALA A 109 -21.04 -5.70 -8.13
C ALA A 109 -22.51 -6.09 -7.94
N ARG A 110 -23.14 -6.68 -8.96
CA ARG A 110 -24.54 -7.16 -8.87
C ARG A 110 -24.71 -8.33 -7.89
N GLN A 111 -23.65 -9.10 -7.66
CA GLN A 111 -23.67 -10.28 -6.79
C GLN A 111 -23.05 -9.99 -5.42
N TRP A 112 -22.00 -9.15 -5.39
CA TRP A 112 -21.16 -8.96 -4.20
C TRP A 112 -21.24 -7.54 -3.61
N GLY A 113 -22.11 -6.69 -4.14
CA GLY A 113 -22.17 -5.28 -3.75
C GLY A 113 -20.99 -4.46 -4.31
N ARG A 114 -20.96 -3.18 -3.94
CA ARG A 114 -19.91 -2.24 -4.39
C ARG A 114 -18.65 -2.44 -3.55
N LEU A 115 -17.54 -2.78 -4.22
CA LEU A 115 -16.25 -3.03 -3.58
C LEU A 115 -15.20 -2.03 -4.07
N ILE A 116 -14.40 -1.53 -3.13
CA ILE A 116 -13.15 -0.81 -3.40
C ILE A 116 -12.02 -1.63 -2.80
N LEU A 117 -11.01 -1.93 -3.60
CA LEU A 117 -9.87 -2.75 -3.21
C LEU A 117 -8.63 -1.87 -3.07
N LEU A 118 -7.96 -1.97 -1.92
CA LEU A 118 -6.66 -1.37 -1.60
C LEU A 118 -5.67 -2.51 -1.28
N PRO A 119 -5.18 -3.23 -2.30
CA PRO A 119 -4.51 -4.50 -2.12
C PRO A 119 -3.00 -4.30 -2.00
N GLY A 120 -2.52 -4.13 -0.76
CA GLY A 120 -1.10 -4.02 -0.43
C GLY A 120 -0.34 -3.02 -1.27
N THR A 121 0.98 -3.04 -1.13
CA THR A 121 1.86 -2.18 -1.92
C THR A 121 2.78 -2.98 -2.82
N ASN A 122 3.31 -2.31 -3.83
CA ASN A 122 4.32 -2.84 -4.73
C ASN A 122 5.50 -1.85 -4.78
N ALA A 123 6.65 -2.27 -4.26
CA ALA A 123 7.89 -1.51 -4.26
C ALA A 123 8.71 -1.79 -5.53
N LEU A 124 9.24 -0.76 -6.16
CA LEU A 124 10.11 -0.87 -7.33
C LEU A 124 11.30 0.06 -7.16
N LEU A 125 12.44 -0.33 -7.72
CA LEU A 125 13.58 0.55 -7.91
C LEU A 125 13.57 1.00 -9.36
N THR A 126 13.38 2.29 -9.58
CA THR A 126 13.41 2.90 -10.92
C THR A 126 14.65 3.77 -11.03
N PRO A 127 15.43 3.73 -12.13
CA PRO A 127 16.54 4.65 -12.31
C PRO A 127 16.09 6.10 -12.13
N SER A 128 16.82 6.88 -11.33
CA SER A 128 16.51 8.28 -11.08
C SER A 128 16.69 9.10 -12.34
N LYS A 129 15.80 10.08 -12.54
CA LYS A 129 15.93 11.04 -13.65
C LYS A 129 17.04 12.06 -13.40
N GLN A 130 17.38 12.30 -12.13
CA GLN A 130 18.41 13.27 -11.74
C GLN A 130 19.80 12.64 -11.86
N ASN A 131 19.96 11.40 -11.39
CA ASN A 131 21.20 10.65 -11.51
C ASN A 131 20.91 9.19 -11.93
N PRO A 132 21.22 8.78 -13.18
CA PRO A 132 20.90 7.45 -13.67
C PRO A 132 21.70 6.33 -12.99
N ASN A 133 22.74 6.65 -12.22
CA ASN A 133 23.49 5.69 -11.40
C ASN A 133 22.81 5.40 -10.04
N ARG A 134 21.73 6.13 -9.72
CA ARG A 134 20.92 5.93 -8.51
C ARG A 134 19.49 5.56 -8.88
N TYR A 135 18.74 5.12 -7.88
CA TYR A 135 17.35 4.74 -8.01
C TYR A 135 16.45 5.67 -7.21
N GLU A 136 15.24 5.89 -7.71
CA GLU A 136 14.10 6.35 -6.92
C GLU A 136 13.30 5.12 -6.48
N ALA A 137 12.92 5.08 -5.21
CA ALA A 137 11.93 4.12 -4.75
C ALA A 137 10.55 4.49 -5.31
N LEU A 138 9.87 3.49 -5.86
CA LEU A 138 8.47 3.61 -6.26
C LEU A 138 7.68 2.53 -5.53
N ASN A 139 7.19 2.88 -4.34
CA ASN A 139 6.30 2.04 -3.57
C ASN A 139 4.87 2.55 -3.69
N TYR A 140 3.94 1.76 -4.24
CA TYR A 140 2.59 2.27 -4.52
C TYR A 140 1.49 1.23 -4.32
N VAL A 141 0.30 1.71 -3.98
CA VAL A 141 -0.95 0.94 -4.00
C VAL A 141 -1.56 1.01 -5.40
N VAL A 142 -2.00 -0.13 -5.93
CA VAL A 142 -2.88 -0.20 -7.11
C VAL A 142 -4.30 -0.42 -6.63
N ALA A 143 -5.04 0.67 -6.44
CA ALA A 143 -6.43 0.62 -6.05
C ALA A 143 -7.33 0.28 -7.24
N GLY A 144 -8.47 -0.33 -6.97
CA GLY A 144 -9.51 -0.47 -7.99
C GLY A 144 -10.88 -0.77 -7.40
N ASN A 145 -11.92 -0.75 -8.23
CA ASN A 145 -13.29 -0.97 -7.80
C ASN A 145 -14.08 -1.83 -8.79
N ASN A 146 -15.11 -2.52 -8.31
CA ASN A 146 -15.93 -3.44 -9.12
C ASN A 146 -17.20 -2.80 -9.73
N PHE A 147 -17.38 -1.50 -9.54
CA PHE A 147 -18.58 -0.75 -9.94
C PHE A 147 -18.20 0.47 -10.80
N GLY A 148 -19.18 1.30 -11.16
CA GLY A 148 -18.96 2.47 -12.02
C GLY A 148 -18.96 2.15 -13.53
N LYS A 149 -18.81 3.20 -14.34
CA LYS A 149 -18.79 3.07 -15.80
C LYS A 149 -17.51 2.35 -16.20
N ARG A 150 -17.64 1.09 -16.66
CA ARG A 150 -16.55 0.37 -17.30
C ARG A 150 -16.02 1.23 -18.45
N SER A 151 -14.71 1.19 -18.68
CA SER A 151 -14.17 1.81 -19.90
C SER A 151 -14.86 1.20 -21.12
N PHE A 152 -14.80 1.86 -22.27
CA PHE A 152 -15.36 1.32 -23.51
C PHE A 152 -14.79 -0.06 -23.89
N TRP A 153 -13.67 -0.47 -23.29
CA TRP A 153 -13.05 -1.80 -23.39
C TRP A 153 -13.43 -2.78 -22.27
N GLY A 154 -14.42 -2.45 -21.44
CA GLY A 154 -14.87 -3.33 -20.35
C GLY A 154 -13.90 -3.47 -19.16
N ALA A 155 -12.86 -2.64 -19.06
CA ALA A 155 -11.86 -2.71 -17.99
C ALA A 155 -12.31 -1.92 -16.73
N PRO A 156 -12.10 -2.47 -15.52
CA PRO A 156 -12.29 -1.73 -14.26
C PRO A 156 -11.36 -0.51 -14.18
N LEU A 157 -11.83 0.55 -13.51
CA LEU A 157 -10.99 1.71 -13.19
C LEU A 157 -9.97 1.31 -12.13
N ILE A 158 -8.70 1.59 -12.39
CA ILE A 158 -7.61 1.45 -11.43
C ILE A 158 -6.98 2.82 -11.18
N SER A 159 -6.50 3.02 -9.97
CA SER A 159 -5.77 4.20 -9.55
C SER A 159 -4.48 3.78 -8.86
N MET A 160 -3.42 4.54 -9.06
CA MET A 160 -2.10 4.29 -8.52
C MET A 160 -1.76 5.41 -7.54
N TRP A 161 -1.48 5.04 -6.29
CA TRP A 161 -1.06 5.96 -5.25
C TRP A 161 0.36 5.63 -4.80
N PRO A 162 1.38 6.37 -5.27
CA PRO A 162 2.76 6.17 -4.84
C PRO A 162 3.02 6.86 -3.52
N LYS A 163 3.84 6.24 -2.69
CA LYS A 163 4.51 6.82 -1.53
C LYS A 163 5.62 7.79 -1.98
N ARG A 164 5.90 8.83 -1.21
CA ARG A 164 7.03 9.76 -1.44
C ARG A 164 8.30 9.34 -0.75
N ASN A 165 8.19 8.96 0.52
CA ASN A 165 9.35 8.71 1.35
C ASN A 165 9.71 7.23 1.29
N THR A 166 10.94 6.90 0.94
CA THR A 166 11.48 5.57 1.14
C THR A 166 11.50 5.28 2.64
N ALA A 167 10.97 4.14 3.05
CA ALA A 167 11.19 3.62 4.40
C ALA A 167 12.10 2.41 4.34
N LEU A 168 12.84 2.17 5.42
CA LEU A 168 13.71 1.00 5.55
C LEU A 168 12.94 -0.32 5.36
N ILE A 169 11.67 -0.34 5.78
CA ILE A 169 10.77 -1.48 5.58
C ILE A 169 10.38 -1.70 4.11
N ASP A 170 10.53 -0.73 3.20
CA ASP A 170 10.13 -0.91 1.80
C ASP A 170 10.94 -2.01 1.10
N TYR A 171 12.15 -2.32 1.60
CA TYR A 171 13.04 -3.37 1.11
C TYR A 171 13.38 -4.39 2.21
N MET A 172 12.33 -4.89 2.88
CA MET A 172 12.41 -5.84 3.99
C MET A 172 13.50 -6.91 3.85
N GLY A 173 14.17 -7.18 4.97
CA GLY A 173 15.24 -8.19 5.06
C GLY A 173 16.60 -7.71 4.55
N LEU A 174 16.71 -6.48 4.04
CA LEU A 174 17.99 -5.85 3.72
C LEU A 174 18.42 -4.89 4.84
N SER A 175 19.72 -4.85 5.11
CA SER A 175 20.34 -3.74 5.84
C SER A 175 20.52 -2.55 4.89
N ALA A 176 20.41 -1.34 5.44
CA ALA A 176 20.68 -0.12 4.69
C ALA A 176 21.59 0.80 5.49
N GLU A 177 22.58 1.38 4.83
CA GLU A 177 23.34 2.51 5.35
C GLU A 177 22.68 3.81 4.88
N GLN A 178 22.92 4.90 5.62
CA GLN A 178 22.46 6.23 5.25
C GLN A 178 23.64 7.05 4.72
N ALA A 179 23.39 7.80 3.65
CA ALA A 179 24.36 8.69 3.06
C ALA A 179 23.69 10.01 2.66
N VAL A 180 24.47 11.09 2.66
CA VAL A 180 24.09 12.33 1.96
C VAL A 180 24.78 12.36 0.60
N GLU A 181 24.12 12.95 -0.38
CA GLU A 181 24.74 13.31 -1.65
C GLU A 181 25.32 14.72 -1.59
N LYS A 182 26.64 14.86 -1.78
CA LYS A 182 27.32 16.15 -1.97
C LYS A 182 28.25 16.05 -3.18
N ASP A 183 28.15 17.02 -4.09
CA ASP A 183 28.99 17.08 -5.30
C ASP A 183 29.02 15.78 -6.13
N ASN A 184 27.87 15.10 -6.23
CA ASN A 184 27.67 13.77 -6.83
C ASN A 184 28.36 12.59 -6.11
N GLU A 185 29.02 12.82 -4.98
CA GLU A 185 29.57 11.76 -4.12
C GLU A 185 28.60 11.39 -3.00
N LEU A 186 28.73 10.16 -2.49
CA LEU A 186 27.97 9.69 -1.33
C LEU A 186 28.86 9.69 -0.10
N ILE A 187 28.42 10.42 0.92
CA ILE A 187 29.09 10.44 2.22
C ILE A 187 28.22 9.63 3.17
N ILE A 188 28.64 8.40 3.47
CA ILE A 188 27.98 7.52 4.44
C ILE A 188 28.21 8.10 5.84
N PHE A 189 27.15 8.11 6.65
CA PHE A 189 27.19 8.62 8.01
C PHE A 189 26.43 7.72 8.98
N ASP A 190 26.79 7.83 10.25
CA ASP A 190 26.02 7.25 11.35
C ASP A 190 24.99 8.28 11.84
N PRO A 191 23.68 7.99 11.76
CA PRO A 191 22.64 8.92 12.20
C PRO A 191 22.75 9.37 13.66
N GLU A 192 23.41 8.61 14.52
CA GLU A 192 23.56 8.95 15.95
C GLU A 192 24.72 9.93 16.20
N THR A 193 25.70 9.98 15.30
CA THR A 193 26.96 10.73 15.50
C THR A 193 27.28 11.73 14.39
N ALA A 194 26.45 11.81 13.35
CA ALA A 194 26.65 12.71 12.22
C ALA A 194 26.70 14.18 12.63
N SER A 195 27.68 14.91 12.10
CA SER A 195 27.81 16.34 12.36
C SER A 195 26.69 17.13 11.66
N PRO A 196 26.10 18.16 12.29
CA PRO A 196 25.08 18.99 11.65
C PRO A 196 25.51 19.62 10.33
N GLU A 197 26.80 19.97 10.16
CA GLU A 197 27.30 20.58 8.89
C GLU A 197 27.19 19.61 7.70
N LEU A 198 27.06 18.30 7.97
CA LEU A 198 26.78 17.33 6.92
C LEU A 198 25.44 17.61 6.22
N PHE A 199 24.50 18.24 6.90
CA PHE A 199 23.16 18.56 6.39
C PHE A 199 23.01 20.01 5.92
N ASP A 200 24.09 20.81 5.94
CA ASP A 200 24.07 22.17 5.42
C ASP A 200 23.66 22.19 3.94
N GLY A 201 22.64 23.00 3.64
CA GLY A 201 22.07 23.11 2.30
C GLY A 201 21.07 22.01 1.93
N ASP A 202 20.58 21.25 2.92
CA ASP A 202 19.60 20.16 2.75
C ASP A 202 19.97 19.17 1.64
N PRO A 203 21.16 18.53 1.71
CA PRO A 203 21.60 17.62 0.68
C PRO A 203 20.66 16.41 0.56
N PRO A 204 20.50 15.83 -0.64
CA PRO A 204 19.64 14.66 -0.82
C PRO A 204 20.10 13.49 0.06
N LEU A 205 19.16 12.92 0.81
CA LEU A 205 19.38 11.67 1.54
C LEU A 205 19.26 10.47 0.61
N VAL A 206 20.18 9.53 0.79
CA VAL A 206 20.31 8.30 0.01
C VAL A 206 20.49 7.12 0.94
N PHE A 207 19.68 6.09 0.75
CA PHE A 207 19.84 4.80 1.39
C PHE A 207 20.68 3.88 0.49
N VAL A 208 21.70 3.27 1.06
CA VAL A 208 22.57 2.30 0.38
C VAL A 208 22.14 0.90 0.80
N TYR A 209 21.45 0.18 -0.09
CA TYR A 209 20.95 -1.18 0.18
C TYR A 209 21.86 -2.23 -0.46
N GLN A 210 22.31 -3.20 0.35
CA GLN A 210 23.00 -4.37 -0.17
C GLN A 210 21.97 -5.47 -0.50
N LEU A 211 21.74 -5.74 -1.80
CA LEU A 211 20.76 -6.74 -2.25
C LEU A 211 21.33 -8.16 -2.20
N CYS A 212 22.60 -8.30 -2.59
CA CYS A 212 23.39 -9.52 -2.50
C CYS A 212 24.88 -9.17 -2.41
N GLU A 213 25.79 -10.13 -2.23
CA GLU A 213 27.24 -9.88 -2.09
C GLU A 213 27.84 -8.99 -3.19
N THR A 214 27.31 -9.05 -4.41
CA THR A 214 27.88 -8.37 -5.58
C THR A 214 27.02 -7.19 -6.08
N LEU A 215 25.90 -6.88 -5.42
CA LEU A 215 24.99 -5.82 -5.84
C LEU A 215 24.57 -4.94 -4.68
N SER A 216 25.02 -3.68 -4.74
CA SER A 216 24.49 -2.58 -3.94
C SER A 216 23.66 -1.65 -4.83
N VAL A 217 22.63 -1.03 -4.26
CA VAL A 217 21.82 -0.01 -4.92
C VAL A 217 21.67 1.22 -4.03
N ASN A 218 21.84 2.38 -4.64
CA ASN A 218 21.71 3.67 -3.99
C ASN A 218 20.32 4.23 -4.29
N VAL A 219 19.53 4.48 -3.26
CA VAL A 219 18.11 4.80 -3.38
C VAL A 219 17.83 6.13 -2.71
N TYR A 220 17.32 7.09 -3.46
CA TYR A 220 16.91 8.37 -2.87
C TYR A 220 15.81 8.16 -1.83
N GLU A 221 15.89 8.93 -0.74
CA GLU A 221 14.82 8.98 0.25
C GLU A 221 13.51 9.46 -0.39
N LEU A 222 13.59 10.47 -1.28
CA LEU A 222 12.41 11.07 -1.89
C LEU A 222 12.19 10.60 -3.33
N SER A 223 10.96 10.15 -3.60
CA SER A 223 10.49 9.80 -4.95
C SER A 223 9.78 10.98 -5.62
N THR A 224 10.06 11.19 -6.91
CA THR A 224 9.36 12.21 -7.71
C THR A 224 8.04 11.71 -8.29
N SER A 225 7.69 10.44 -8.07
CA SER A 225 6.49 9.81 -8.62
C SER A 225 5.19 10.42 -8.11
N THR A 226 4.28 10.72 -9.03
CA THR A 226 2.95 11.30 -8.74
C THR A 226 1.82 10.30 -8.93
N ALA A 227 0.72 10.55 -8.23
CA ALA A 227 -0.49 9.75 -8.34
C ALA A 227 -1.14 9.83 -9.72
N LYS A 228 -1.75 8.72 -10.12
CA LYS A 228 -2.36 8.56 -11.45
C LYS A 228 -3.63 7.72 -11.37
N HIS A 229 -4.52 7.90 -12.33
CA HIS A 229 -5.66 7.00 -12.52
C HIS A 229 -5.83 6.63 -13.99
N GLN A 230 -6.37 5.45 -14.24
CA GLN A 230 -6.63 4.97 -15.59
C GLN A 230 -8.01 5.44 -16.07
N ARG A 231 -8.06 6.04 -17.26
CA ARG A 231 -9.30 6.32 -18.00
C ARG A 231 -9.16 5.80 -19.43
N GLY A 232 -9.84 4.69 -19.74
CA GLY A 232 -9.64 3.98 -21.01
C GLY A 232 -8.23 3.42 -21.11
N CYS A 233 -7.50 3.71 -22.20
CA CYS A 233 -6.11 3.30 -22.38
C CYS A 233 -5.10 4.35 -21.89
N ARG A 234 -5.55 5.45 -21.30
CA ARG A 234 -4.68 6.55 -20.85
C ARG A 234 -4.53 6.53 -19.33
N LEU A 235 -3.33 6.88 -18.89
CA LEU A 235 -3.07 7.28 -17.50
C LEU A 235 -3.21 8.80 -17.43
N LEU A 236 -4.04 9.26 -16.51
CA LEU A 236 -4.27 10.67 -16.21
C LEU A 236 -3.66 11.01 -14.85
N PRO A 237 -3.28 12.28 -14.62
CA PRO A 237 -2.81 12.71 -13.31
C PRO A 237 -3.91 12.59 -12.25
N LEU A 238 -3.48 12.64 -10.99
CA LEU A 238 -4.30 12.54 -9.78
C LEU A 238 -4.85 11.14 -9.52
N PHE A 239 -5.08 10.84 -8.25
CA PHE A 239 -5.74 9.64 -7.78
C PHE A 239 -7.26 9.80 -7.80
N ASP A 240 -7.96 8.86 -8.43
CA ASP A 240 -9.43 8.84 -8.40
C ASP A 240 -9.94 8.31 -7.06
N ASN A 241 -10.23 9.23 -6.16
CA ASN A 241 -10.49 8.97 -4.75
C ASN A 241 -11.97 9.13 -4.37
N GLN A 242 -12.84 9.42 -5.34
CA GLN A 242 -14.29 9.55 -5.14
C GLN A 242 -15.07 8.68 -6.15
N PRO A 243 -14.87 7.34 -6.15
CA PRO A 243 -15.68 6.45 -6.99
C PRO A 243 -17.14 6.38 -6.52
N VAL A 244 -17.39 6.66 -5.24
CA VAL A 244 -18.74 6.81 -4.66
C VAL A 244 -19.01 8.32 -4.46
N PRO A 245 -20.13 8.87 -4.97
CA PRO A 245 -20.49 10.25 -4.74
C PRO A 245 -20.49 10.61 -3.26
N ASP A 246 -19.93 11.77 -2.93
CA ASP A 246 -19.84 12.32 -1.58
C ASP A 246 -19.07 11.47 -0.56
N LEU A 247 -18.28 10.48 -1.03
CA LEU A 247 -17.39 9.67 -0.17
C LEU A 247 -15.94 9.67 -0.67
N PRO A 248 -15.28 10.85 -0.71
CA PRO A 248 -13.86 10.89 -1.03
C PRO A 248 -13.03 10.23 0.08
N PHE A 249 -12.01 9.46 -0.29
CA PHE A 249 -11.10 8.82 0.66
C PHE A 249 -9.63 9.19 0.39
N GLY A 250 -8.80 9.09 1.43
CA GLY A 250 -7.34 9.24 1.38
C GLY A 250 -6.65 7.89 1.50
N ILE A 251 -5.36 7.83 1.13
CA ILE A 251 -4.50 6.69 1.41
C ILE A 251 -3.15 7.24 1.85
N ASP A 252 -2.68 6.81 3.00
CA ASP A 252 -1.32 7.02 3.45
C ASP A 252 -0.59 5.67 3.51
N ILE A 253 0.70 5.66 3.15
CA ILE A 253 1.53 4.44 3.10
C ILE A 253 2.71 4.62 4.05
N CYS A 254 2.71 3.85 5.15
CA CYS A 254 3.79 3.81 6.13
C CYS A 254 4.28 5.22 6.55
N ALA A 255 5.52 5.58 6.17
CA ALA A 255 6.17 6.85 6.50
C ALA A 255 5.49 8.09 5.91
N ASP A 256 4.57 7.93 4.94
CA ASP A 256 3.81 9.06 4.41
C ASP A 256 2.66 9.52 5.34
N TYR A 257 2.43 8.85 6.47
CA TYR A 257 1.27 9.14 7.32
C TYR A 257 1.24 10.59 7.84
N GLY A 258 0.21 11.33 7.43
CA GLY A 258 0.05 12.74 7.79
C GLY A 258 0.94 13.70 7.00
N LEU A 259 1.64 13.24 5.96
CA LEU A 259 2.34 14.10 5.02
C LEU A 259 1.35 14.54 3.93
N GLY A 260 0.88 15.79 4.04
CA GLY A 260 -0.20 16.33 3.20
C GLY A 260 0.09 16.23 1.70
N ARG A 261 -0.67 15.39 0.99
CA ARG A 261 -0.66 15.24 -0.48
C ARG A 261 -2.05 15.31 -1.08
N LEU A 262 -2.90 16.14 -0.49
CA LEU A 262 -4.30 16.28 -0.87
C LEU A 262 -4.47 16.87 -2.29
N ASP A 263 -3.45 17.57 -2.79
CA ASP A 263 -3.38 18.13 -4.15
C ASP A 263 -3.21 17.05 -5.24
N GLU A 264 -2.71 15.86 -4.87
CA GLU A 264 -2.65 14.70 -5.77
C GLU A 264 -3.95 13.89 -5.81
N LEU A 265 -4.96 14.27 -5.04
CA LEU A 265 -6.29 13.67 -5.03
C LEU A 265 -7.24 14.44 -5.95
N ARG A 266 -8.15 13.72 -6.62
CA ARG A 266 -9.23 14.39 -7.37
C ARG A 266 -10.17 15.19 -6.46
N LYS A 267 -10.33 14.77 -5.20
CA LYS A 267 -11.07 15.46 -4.15
C LYS A 267 -10.20 15.57 -2.89
N PRO A 268 -9.63 16.76 -2.62
CA PRO A 268 -8.78 17.01 -1.45
C PRO A 268 -9.49 16.85 -0.10
N GLN A 269 -10.81 17.13 -0.05
CA GLN A 269 -11.61 17.03 1.17
C GLN A 269 -12.01 15.57 1.45
N VAL A 270 -11.07 14.75 1.91
CA VAL A 270 -11.32 13.33 2.20
C VAL A 270 -12.11 13.14 3.49
N LYS A 271 -13.01 12.17 3.53
CA LYS A 271 -13.83 11.82 4.70
C LYS A 271 -13.28 10.62 5.47
N ILE A 272 -12.71 9.66 4.75
CA ILE A 272 -12.07 8.47 5.32
C ILE A 272 -10.62 8.48 4.87
N ASP A 273 -9.69 8.33 5.80
CA ASP A 273 -8.29 8.19 5.47
C ASP A 273 -7.79 6.77 5.79
N PHE A 274 -7.10 6.15 4.84
CA PHE A 274 -6.61 4.78 4.97
C PHE A 274 -5.11 4.77 5.19
N LEU A 275 -4.68 4.44 6.40
CA LEU A 275 -3.27 4.17 6.67
C LEU A 275 -2.98 2.69 6.40
N ILE A 276 -2.27 2.42 5.31
CA ILE A 276 -1.72 1.12 4.95
C ILE A 276 -0.35 1.01 5.64
N ALA A 277 -0.32 0.30 6.77
CA ALA A 277 0.46 0.69 7.94
C ALA A 277 1.51 -0.33 8.38
N ALA A 278 2.38 -0.85 7.52
CA ALA A 278 3.36 -1.84 7.95
C ALA A 278 4.29 -1.26 9.05
N GLY A 279 4.02 -1.59 10.31
CA GLY A 279 4.73 -1.06 11.50
C GLY A 279 4.33 0.34 11.97
N GLN A 280 3.52 1.10 11.22
CA GLN A 280 3.12 2.47 11.58
C GLN A 280 1.89 2.46 12.50
N ARG A 281 1.97 3.13 13.66
CA ARG A 281 0.86 3.27 14.61
C ARG A 281 0.14 4.61 14.44
N THR A 282 -1.15 4.63 14.82
CA THR A 282 -1.91 5.86 15.02
C THR A 282 -2.02 6.14 16.52
N ALA A 283 -1.69 7.35 16.93
CA ALA A 283 -1.87 7.81 18.31
C ALA A 283 -3.21 8.55 18.46
N ALA A 284 -3.74 8.58 19.68
CA ALA A 284 -4.83 9.50 20.03
C ALA A 284 -4.36 10.96 19.93
N GLY A 285 -5.24 11.84 19.47
CA GLY A 285 -4.93 13.26 19.28
C GLY A 285 -4.09 13.58 18.03
N LYS A 286 -3.82 12.59 17.16
CA LYS A 286 -3.11 12.81 15.89
C LYS A 286 -3.90 13.81 15.05
N GLU A 287 -3.23 14.89 14.66
CA GLU A 287 -3.81 15.93 13.81
C GLU A 287 -3.87 15.47 12.34
N LEU A 288 -5.00 15.80 11.71
CA LEU A 288 -5.43 15.45 10.36
C LEU A 288 -6.19 16.63 9.74
N HIS A 289 -6.44 16.55 8.43
CA HIS A 289 -7.27 17.55 7.75
C HIS A 289 -8.70 17.57 8.33
N GLN A 290 -9.31 18.75 8.43
CA GLN A 290 -10.61 18.94 9.10
C GLN A 290 -11.78 18.18 8.44
N SER A 291 -11.65 17.78 7.18
CA SER A 291 -12.68 16.99 6.49
C SER A 291 -12.70 15.52 6.90
N VAL A 292 -11.61 15.01 7.52
CA VAL A 292 -11.51 13.59 7.89
C VAL A 292 -12.44 13.31 9.06
N GLN A 293 -13.29 12.31 8.89
CA GLN A 293 -14.20 11.80 9.93
C GLN A 293 -13.69 10.49 10.53
N TYR A 294 -12.96 9.69 9.75
CA TYR A 294 -12.43 8.40 10.18
C TYR A 294 -11.03 8.14 9.64
N VAL A 295 -10.20 7.48 10.45
CA VAL A 295 -8.95 6.85 10.00
C VAL A 295 -9.06 5.34 10.13
N VAL A 296 -8.81 4.63 9.05
CA VAL A 296 -8.68 3.18 9.02
C VAL A 296 -7.20 2.85 8.97
N ARG A 297 -6.64 2.39 10.09
CA ARG A 297 -5.26 1.91 10.17
C ARG A 297 -5.25 0.39 10.05
N ASN A 298 -4.51 -0.16 9.10
CA ASN A 298 -4.31 -1.60 9.00
C ASN A 298 -2.82 -1.92 8.88
N ASP A 299 -2.26 -2.61 9.88
CA ASP A 299 -0.88 -3.12 9.83
C ASP A 299 -0.73 -4.28 8.84
N GLY A 300 -1.80 -5.06 8.67
CA GLY A 300 -1.84 -6.25 7.84
C GLY A 300 -1.17 -7.47 8.44
N ARG A 301 -0.45 -7.38 9.57
CA ARG A 301 0.23 -8.54 10.16
C ARG A 301 -0.72 -9.37 11.00
N MET A 302 -0.57 -10.68 10.92
CA MET A 302 -1.19 -11.59 11.89
C MET A 302 -0.53 -11.42 13.26
N SER A 303 -1.35 -11.34 14.29
CA SER A 303 -0.91 -11.23 15.67
C SER A 303 -1.80 -12.09 16.54
N THR A 304 -1.23 -12.63 17.62
CA THR A 304 -1.97 -13.36 18.64
C THR A 304 -1.72 -12.74 20.00
N THR A 305 -2.74 -12.74 20.85
CA THR A 305 -2.59 -12.47 22.28
C THR A 305 -1.74 -13.56 22.96
N PRO A 306 -1.23 -13.33 24.18
CA PRO A 306 -0.45 -14.33 24.91
C PRO A 306 -1.17 -15.68 25.14
N ASP A 307 -2.51 -15.67 25.17
CA ASP A 307 -3.35 -16.88 25.26
C ASP A 307 -3.69 -17.51 23.89
N GLY A 308 -3.04 -17.06 22.82
CA GLY A 308 -3.12 -17.66 21.48
C GLY A 308 -4.33 -17.25 20.64
N ARG A 309 -5.14 -16.27 21.07
CA ARG A 309 -6.30 -15.79 20.30
C ARG A 309 -5.86 -14.79 19.23
N PRO A 310 -6.54 -14.74 18.07
CA PRO A 310 -6.28 -13.71 17.07
C PRO A 310 -6.44 -12.30 17.66
N HIS A 311 -5.46 -11.44 17.43
CA HIS A 311 -5.45 -10.07 17.88
C HIS A 311 -5.50 -9.13 16.68
N SER A 312 -6.44 -8.18 16.68
CA SER A 312 -6.58 -7.22 15.60
C SER A 312 -5.41 -6.24 15.59
N GLN A 313 -4.69 -6.20 14.47
CA GLN A 313 -3.75 -5.15 14.12
C GLN A 313 -4.38 -4.09 13.21
N CYS A 314 -5.71 -4.05 13.10
CA CYS A 314 -6.43 -2.95 12.46
C CYS A 314 -7.26 -2.16 13.46
N GLU A 315 -7.32 -0.87 13.23
CA GLU A 315 -7.97 0.12 14.08
C GLU A 315 -8.83 1.03 13.19
N LEU A 316 -10.03 1.35 13.67
CA LEU A 316 -10.86 2.41 13.11
C LEU A 316 -10.94 3.53 14.14
N TRP A 317 -10.35 4.68 13.83
CA TRP A 317 -10.38 5.85 14.68
C TRP A 317 -11.48 6.81 14.22
N THR A 318 -12.29 7.31 15.15
CA THR A 318 -13.08 8.52 14.92
C THR A 318 -12.17 9.75 14.91
N VAL A 319 -12.52 10.74 14.11
CA VAL A 319 -11.83 12.02 14.03
C VAL A 319 -12.82 13.14 14.36
N ILE A 320 -12.51 13.94 15.37
CA ILE A 320 -13.31 15.07 15.85
C ILE A 320 -12.41 16.29 15.85
N ASP A 321 -12.87 17.40 15.25
CA ASP A 321 -12.10 18.64 15.12
C ASP A 321 -10.69 18.44 14.53
N GLY A 322 -10.59 17.53 13.54
CA GLY A 322 -9.33 17.19 12.88
C GLY A 322 -8.36 16.37 13.73
N LYS A 323 -8.81 15.74 14.83
CA LYS A 323 -7.97 14.92 15.71
C LYS A 323 -8.54 13.53 15.94
N THR A 324 -7.69 12.50 15.89
CA THR A 324 -8.09 11.13 16.25
C THR A 324 -8.54 11.06 17.71
N HIS A 325 -9.64 10.36 17.98
CA HIS A 325 -10.26 10.36 19.31
C HIS A 325 -10.46 8.96 19.86
N THR A 326 -11.43 8.20 19.33
CA THR A 326 -11.82 6.89 19.89
C THR A 326 -11.63 5.79 18.86
N VAL A 327 -11.10 4.65 19.29
CA VAL A 327 -11.02 3.44 18.47
C VAL A 327 -12.34 2.69 18.54
N ILE A 328 -12.94 2.43 17.38
CA ILE A 328 -14.09 1.57 17.22
C ILE A 328 -13.61 0.12 17.11
N PRO A 329 -14.11 -0.79 17.96
CA PRO A 329 -13.70 -2.20 17.95
C PRO A 329 -13.92 -2.88 16.59
N ALA A 330 -12.98 -3.74 16.22
CA ALA A 330 -13.12 -4.62 15.05
C ALA A 330 -13.86 -5.91 15.43
N ARG A 331 -14.62 -6.48 14.49
CA ARG A 331 -15.17 -7.83 14.60
C ARG A 331 -14.39 -8.80 13.72
N LEU A 332 -13.96 -9.93 14.28
CA LEU A 332 -13.38 -11.02 13.48
C LEU A 332 -14.49 -11.70 12.66
N VAL A 333 -14.33 -11.77 11.33
CA VAL A 333 -15.33 -12.39 10.42
C VAL A 333 -14.87 -13.78 9.98
N THR A 334 -13.60 -13.91 9.66
CA THR A 334 -12.93 -15.19 9.33
C THR A 334 -11.61 -15.26 10.10
N GLU A 335 -10.82 -16.31 9.90
CA GLU A 335 -9.57 -16.56 10.63
C GLU A 335 -8.59 -15.39 10.69
N ASN A 336 -8.62 -14.51 9.69
CA ASN A 336 -7.66 -13.44 9.52
C ASN A 336 -8.24 -12.17 8.86
N VAL A 337 -9.58 -12.04 8.83
CA VAL A 337 -10.25 -10.85 8.28
C VAL A 337 -11.08 -10.20 9.36
N TRP A 338 -10.76 -8.94 9.62
CA TRP A 338 -11.43 -8.09 10.58
C TRP A 338 -12.37 -7.12 9.88
N LEU A 339 -13.48 -6.80 10.53
CA LEU A 339 -14.55 -5.98 10.02
C LEU A 339 -14.73 -4.73 10.87
N HIS A 340 -14.87 -3.61 10.18
CA HIS A 340 -15.44 -2.39 10.73
C HIS A 340 -16.66 -1.96 9.92
N GLN A 341 -17.69 -1.49 10.61
CA GLN A 341 -18.94 -0.98 10.03
C GLN A 341 -19.25 0.36 10.71
N PHE A 342 -19.45 1.42 9.93
CA PHE A 342 -19.62 2.77 10.44
C PHE A 342 -20.37 3.67 9.44
N GLU A 343 -20.80 4.83 9.90
CA GLU A 343 -21.58 5.79 9.14
C GLU A 343 -20.78 7.08 8.92
N VAL A 344 -20.78 7.57 7.68
CA VAL A 344 -20.01 8.74 7.24
C VAL A 344 -20.97 9.78 6.68
N ASP A 345 -20.88 11.03 7.13
CA ASP A 345 -21.82 12.10 6.78
C ASP A 345 -21.48 12.86 5.50
#